data_AF-A0A8B6ESH6-F1
#
_entry.id   AF-A0A8B6ESH6-F1
#
_cell.length_a   1.000
_cell.length_b   1.000
_cell.length_c   1.000
_cell.angle_alpha   90.00
_cell.angle_beta   90.00
_cell.angle_gamma   90.00
#
_symmetry.space_group_name_H-M   'P 1'
#
loop_
_entity.id
_entity.type
_entity.pdbx_description
1 polymer ?
#
loop_
_entity_poly.entity_id
_entity_poly.type
_entity_poly.pdbx_seq_one_letter_code
_entity_poly.pdbx_strand_id
1 'polypeptide(L)'
;MESWISDNGLLQNVDPLPQWAVLQLMQMWGMSRFVDDNTCSGVLLDTSSDCSLSVPDLPDWLSCSVPSVCNGIECCVDLPRLNKSVTVALKMENCRNALQLKFGEQTTKIKLNQFVYDEDHTFSLFGIVNIMYKIVDLEDQYKVDLNMSVCYADIHPCDYEIILWTDTLINKNMCELDAGFLDS
;
A
#
# COMPACT_ATOMS: atom_id res chain seq x y z
N MET A 1 -9.73 -11.42 12.72
CA MET A 1 -8.71 -11.64 13.77
C MET A 1 -9.33 -11.76 15.15
N GLU A 2 -10.46 -11.12 15.45
CA GLU A 2 -11.12 -11.17 16.77
C GLU A 2 -11.52 -12.57 17.22
N SER A 3 -12.10 -13.37 16.31
CA SER A 3 -12.45 -14.77 16.57
C SER A 3 -11.22 -15.56 17.05
N TRP A 4 -10.12 -15.43 16.32
CA TRP A 4 -8.84 -16.06 16.66
C TRP A 4 -8.30 -15.60 18.03
N ILE A 5 -8.38 -14.30 18.35
CA ILE A 5 -7.94 -13.77 19.66
C ILE A 5 -8.69 -14.46 20.80
N SER A 6 -10.03 -14.53 20.71
CA SER A 6 -10.86 -15.16 21.74
C SER A 6 -10.62 -16.67 21.84
N ASP A 7 -10.47 -17.37 20.72
CA ASP A 7 -10.22 -18.82 20.68
C ASP A 7 -8.88 -19.20 21.32
N ASN A 8 -7.93 -18.27 21.38
CA ASN A 8 -6.62 -18.44 22.01
C ASN A 8 -6.54 -17.88 23.44
N GLY A 9 -7.69 -17.57 24.06
CA GLY A 9 -7.77 -17.18 25.47
C GLY A 9 -7.27 -15.77 25.79
N LEU A 10 -7.13 -14.91 24.78
CA LEU A 10 -6.77 -13.50 24.95
C LEU A 10 -8.03 -12.64 25.12
N LEU A 11 -7.92 -11.56 25.90
CA LEU A 11 -9.00 -10.56 25.95
C LEU A 11 -9.02 -9.78 24.64
N GLN A 12 -10.22 -9.49 24.12
CA GLN A 12 -10.39 -8.81 22.84
C GLN A 12 -9.71 -7.44 22.77
N ASN A 13 -9.57 -6.76 23.90
CA ASN A 13 -8.96 -5.43 24.02
C ASN A 13 -7.45 -5.44 24.34
N VAL A 14 -6.78 -6.59 24.29
CA VAL A 14 -5.33 -6.66 24.50
C VAL A 14 -4.61 -5.91 23.38
N ASP A 15 -3.79 -4.93 23.76
CA ASP A 15 -3.01 -4.10 22.87
C ASP A 15 -1.73 -3.58 23.57
N PRO A 16 -0.52 -3.88 23.06
CA PRO A 16 -0.23 -4.74 21.92
C PRO A 16 -0.48 -6.23 22.23
N LEU A 17 -0.64 -7.05 21.19
CA LEU A 17 -0.72 -8.49 21.34
C LEU A 17 0.61 -9.06 21.89
N PRO A 18 0.56 -10.10 22.75
CA PRO A 18 1.76 -10.78 23.21
C PRO A 18 2.57 -11.32 22.04
N GLN A 19 3.90 -11.30 22.16
CA GLN A 19 4.81 -11.72 21.08
C GLN A 19 4.51 -13.13 20.54
N TRP A 20 4.17 -14.08 21.42
CA TRP A 20 3.81 -15.43 21.01
C TRP A 20 2.57 -15.46 20.11
N ALA A 21 1.59 -14.57 20.36
CA ALA A 21 0.35 -14.49 19.59
C ALA A 21 0.61 -13.86 18.22
N VAL A 22 1.43 -12.81 18.17
CA VAL A 22 1.90 -12.20 16.92
C VAL A 22 2.64 -13.24 16.06
N LEU A 23 3.57 -13.99 16.64
CA LEU A 23 4.32 -15.03 15.92
C LEU A 23 3.41 -16.12 15.36
N GLN A 24 2.40 -16.56 16.12
CA GLN A 24 1.44 -17.55 15.64
C GLN A 24 0.57 -17.01 14.49
N LEU A 25 0.07 -15.78 14.59
CA LEU A 25 -0.67 -15.13 13.51
C LEU A 25 0.19 -15.02 12.24
N MET A 26 1.44 -14.57 12.38
CA MET A 26 2.37 -14.47 11.26
C MET A 26 2.64 -15.81 10.60
N GLN A 27 2.80 -16.87 11.39
CA GLN A 27 3.00 -18.22 10.87
C GLN A 27 1.75 -18.75 10.16
N MET A 28 0.56 -18.56 10.75
CA MET A 28 -0.70 -19.05 10.21
C MET A 28 -1.04 -18.41 8.86
N TRP A 29 -0.79 -17.12 8.71
CA TRP A 29 -1.14 -16.36 7.50
C TRP A 29 0.05 -16.21 6.54
N GLY A 30 1.26 -16.63 6.94
CA GLY A 30 2.45 -16.47 6.10
C GLY A 30 2.86 -15.00 5.92
N MET A 31 2.65 -14.17 6.95
CA MET A 31 2.91 -12.72 6.91
C MET A 31 4.40 -12.34 6.90
N SER A 32 5.31 -13.28 7.13
CA SER A 32 6.74 -13.00 7.31
C SER A 32 7.40 -12.25 6.15
N ARG A 33 6.85 -12.34 4.93
CA ARG A 33 7.35 -11.64 3.75
C ARG A 33 6.66 -10.30 3.49
N PHE A 34 5.70 -9.94 4.32
CA PHE A 34 4.86 -8.76 4.14
C PHE A 34 5.11 -7.73 5.24
N VAL A 35 5.51 -8.14 6.44
CA VAL A 35 5.68 -7.26 7.60
C VAL A 35 7.13 -7.21 8.05
N ASP A 36 7.55 -6.05 8.54
CA ASP A 36 8.89 -5.76 9.02
C ASP A 36 8.91 -5.55 10.54
N ASP A 37 10.07 -5.82 11.16
CA ASP A 37 10.32 -5.61 12.60
C ASP A 37 10.63 -4.13 12.93
N ASN A 38 11.00 -3.33 11.94
CA ASN A 38 11.29 -1.91 12.09
C ASN A 38 9.98 -1.11 12.11
N THR A 39 9.92 0.00 12.84
CA THR A 39 8.81 0.96 12.75
C THR A 39 9.00 1.91 11.58
N CYS A 40 7.93 2.59 11.17
CA CYS A 40 7.99 3.62 10.13
C CYS A 40 8.76 4.87 10.55
N SER A 41 9.09 4.99 11.84
CA SER A 41 9.93 6.06 12.40
C SER A 41 11.37 5.99 11.87
N GLY A 42 11.73 6.92 10.97
CA GLY A 42 13.09 7.05 10.43
C GLY A 42 13.25 6.57 8.98
N VAL A 43 12.16 6.19 8.31
CA VAL A 43 12.19 5.98 6.85
C VAL A 43 12.31 7.34 6.18
N LEU A 44 13.51 7.66 5.68
CA LEU A 44 13.70 8.76 4.74
C LEU A 44 13.04 8.36 3.43
N LEU A 45 11.79 8.75 3.29
CA LEU A 45 11.11 8.63 2.02
C LEU A 45 11.56 9.81 1.14
N ASP A 46 12.26 9.52 0.05
CA ASP A 46 12.76 10.54 -0.89
C ASP A 46 11.57 11.32 -1.47
N THR A 47 11.27 12.48 -0.89
CA THR A 47 10.42 13.49 -1.51
C THR A 47 11.30 14.27 -2.50
N SER A 48 11.49 13.74 -3.70
CA SER A 48 12.20 14.53 -4.72
C SER A 48 11.37 15.74 -5.12
N SER A 49 12.02 16.89 -5.28
CA SER A 49 11.42 18.18 -5.65
C SER A 49 10.74 18.23 -7.02
N ASP A 50 10.94 17.21 -7.87
CA ASP A 50 10.51 17.24 -9.27
C ASP A 50 9.07 16.71 -9.46
N CYS A 51 8.46 16.19 -8.39
CA CYS A 51 7.10 15.69 -8.42
C CYS A 51 6.09 16.62 -7.76
N SER A 52 5.02 16.95 -8.50
CA SER A 52 3.92 17.78 -8.00
C SER A 52 2.83 17.01 -7.26
N LEU A 53 2.86 15.67 -7.29
CA LEU A 53 1.93 14.85 -6.50
C LEU A 53 2.30 14.99 -5.02
N SER A 54 1.34 15.40 -4.21
CA SER A 54 1.48 15.50 -2.77
C SER A 54 0.79 14.33 -2.07
N VAL A 55 1.22 14.08 -0.84
CA VAL A 55 0.47 13.28 0.14
C VAL A 55 -0.29 14.23 1.07
N PRO A 56 -1.45 13.83 1.62
CA PRO A 56 -2.18 14.64 2.59
C PRO A 56 -1.44 14.69 3.92
N ASP A 57 -1.99 15.42 4.90
CA ASP A 57 -1.52 15.35 6.28
C ASP A 57 -1.66 13.92 6.80
N LEU A 58 -0.55 13.31 7.20
CA LEU A 58 -0.49 11.91 7.61
C LEU A 58 -0.54 11.78 9.14
N PRO A 59 -1.28 10.79 9.67
CA PRO A 59 -1.26 10.46 11.09
C PRO A 59 0.05 9.74 11.48
N ASP A 60 0.35 9.70 12.78
CA ASP A 60 1.61 9.15 13.30
C ASP A 60 1.88 7.67 12.95
N TRP A 61 0.84 6.89 12.66
CA TRP A 61 0.95 5.47 12.27
C TRP A 61 1.29 5.27 10.79
N LEU A 62 1.42 6.35 10.01
CA LEU A 62 1.58 6.28 8.57
C LEU A 62 2.64 7.27 8.08
N SER A 63 3.54 6.79 7.22
CA SER A 63 4.51 7.64 6.52
C SER A 63 4.46 7.31 5.05
N CYS A 64 4.11 8.28 4.20
CA CYS A 64 3.98 8.09 2.76
C CYS A 64 4.82 9.09 1.98
N SER A 65 5.23 8.70 0.79
CA SER A 65 5.83 9.59 -0.19
C SER A 65 5.48 9.21 -1.60
N VAL A 66 5.72 10.17 -2.48
CA VAL A 66 5.64 9.98 -3.92
C VAL A 66 7.08 9.79 -4.44
N PRO A 67 7.34 8.77 -5.27
CA PRO A 67 8.63 8.58 -5.91
C PRO A 67 8.89 9.66 -6.96
N SER A 68 10.16 9.91 -7.27
CA SER A 68 10.57 11.00 -8.17
C SER A 68 10.01 10.95 -9.58
N VAL A 69 9.72 9.75 -10.07
CA VAL A 69 9.11 9.54 -11.38
C VAL A 69 7.60 9.82 -11.42
N CYS A 70 7.01 10.32 -10.32
CA CYS A 70 5.59 10.70 -10.20
C CYS A 70 4.59 9.63 -10.59
N ASN A 71 4.93 8.37 -10.39
CA ASN A 71 4.15 7.28 -10.95
C ASN A 71 3.34 6.51 -9.90
N GLY A 72 3.23 7.01 -8.67
CA GLY A 72 2.58 6.27 -7.60
C GLY A 72 2.86 6.83 -6.22
N ILE A 73 2.63 5.99 -5.22
CA ILE A 73 2.84 6.30 -3.80
C ILE A 73 3.39 5.07 -3.10
N GLU A 74 4.27 5.29 -2.14
CA GLU A 74 4.79 4.27 -1.25
C GLU A 74 4.62 4.74 0.19
N CYS A 75 4.00 3.89 1.01
CA CYS A 75 3.66 4.15 2.40
C CYS A 75 4.28 3.07 3.29
N CYS A 76 4.77 3.46 4.45
CA CYS A 76 5.02 2.57 5.57
C CYS A 76 3.88 2.73 6.57
N VAL A 77 3.26 1.61 6.95
CA VAL A 77 2.13 1.53 7.87
C VAL A 77 2.58 0.84 9.15
N ASP A 78 2.55 1.54 10.28
CA ASP A 78 2.74 0.94 11.58
C ASP A 78 1.47 0.19 12.00
N LEU A 79 1.65 -1.01 12.56
CA LEU A 79 0.60 -1.89 13.07
C LEU A 79 0.77 -2.05 14.59
N PRO A 80 0.32 -1.08 15.42
CA PRO A 80 0.64 -1.04 16.84
C PRO A 80 0.26 -2.32 17.59
N ARG A 81 -0.91 -2.88 17.28
CA ARG A 81 -1.38 -4.14 17.88
C ARG A 81 -0.48 -5.33 17.63
N LEU A 82 0.22 -5.35 16.49
CA LEU A 82 1.14 -6.43 16.13
C LEU A 82 2.59 -6.09 16.49
N ASN A 83 2.88 -4.82 16.83
CA ASN A 83 4.23 -4.29 16.98
C ASN A 83 5.10 -4.65 15.76
N LYS A 84 4.55 -4.35 14.57
CA LYS A 84 5.14 -4.54 13.24
C LYS A 84 4.85 -3.32 12.37
N SER A 85 5.52 -3.24 11.24
CA SER A 85 5.12 -2.35 10.14
C SER A 85 4.96 -3.12 8.84
N VAL A 86 4.36 -2.48 7.85
CA VAL A 86 4.31 -3.00 6.47
C VAL A 86 4.53 -1.87 5.48
N THR A 87 5.40 -2.11 4.50
CA THR A 87 5.52 -1.24 3.34
C THR A 87 4.43 -1.55 2.33
N VAL A 88 3.66 -0.56 1.91
CA VAL A 88 2.61 -0.67 0.90
C VAL A 88 2.90 0.28 -0.25
N ALA A 89 2.74 -0.16 -1.49
CA ALA A 89 2.89 0.75 -2.63
C ALA A 89 1.88 0.48 -3.73
N LEU A 90 1.45 1.55 -4.41
CA LEU A 90 0.71 1.52 -5.66
C LEU A 90 1.51 2.32 -6.69
N LYS A 91 1.95 1.67 -7.77
CA LYS A 91 2.75 2.30 -8.83
C LYS A 91 2.19 1.98 -10.22
N MET A 92 1.95 3.01 -11.01
CA MET A 92 1.61 2.95 -12.43
C MET A 92 2.89 2.91 -13.25
N GLU A 93 3.13 1.84 -13.98
CA GLU A 93 4.29 1.70 -14.86
C GLU A 93 3.84 1.56 -16.31
N ASN A 94 3.53 2.69 -16.95
CA ASN A 94 3.11 2.74 -18.35
C ASN A 94 4.06 2.00 -19.28
N CYS A 95 5.37 2.20 -19.09
CA CYS A 95 6.39 1.60 -19.95
C CYS A 95 6.49 0.09 -19.83
N ARG A 96 6.07 -0.46 -18.69
CA ARG A 96 6.00 -1.90 -18.48
C ARG A 96 4.58 -2.44 -18.65
N ASN A 97 3.63 -1.59 -19.07
CA ASN A 97 2.21 -1.89 -19.16
C ASN A 97 1.70 -2.56 -17.87
N ALA A 98 2.05 -2.02 -16.71
CA ALA A 98 1.75 -2.65 -15.42
C ALA A 98 1.29 -1.65 -14.34
N LEU A 99 0.23 -2.01 -13.62
CA LEU A 99 -0.08 -1.51 -12.29
C LEU A 99 0.62 -2.44 -11.28
N GLN A 100 1.50 -1.90 -10.45
CA GLN A 100 2.16 -2.63 -9.37
C GLN A 100 1.51 -2.30 -8.03
N LEU A 101 1.20 -3.35 -7.27
CA LEU A 101 0.75 -3.28 -5.88
C LEU A 101 1.74 -4.05 -5.01
N LYS A 102 2.23 -3.46 -3.93
CA LYS A 102 3.24 -4.05 -3.04
C LYS A 102 2.73 -4.10 -1.62
N PHE A 103 3.02 -5.20 -0.93
CA PHE A 103 2.98 -5.35 0.53
C PHE A 103 4.29 -6.03 0.97
N GLY A 104 5.12 -5.34 1.74
CA GLY A 104 6.45 -5.80 2.15
C GLY A 104 7.31 -6.22 0.95
N GLU A 105 7.81 -7.45 0.95
CA GLU A 105 8.58 -8.03 -0.15
C GLU A 105 7.71 -8.51 -1.32
N GLN A 106 6.39 -8.63 -1.14
CA GLN A 106 5.50 -9.16 -2.17
C GLN A 106 5.00 -8.06 -3.08
N THR A 107 5.19 -8.25 -4.39
CA THR A 107 4.71 -7.34 -5.43
C THR A 107 3.81 -8.10 -6.40
N THR A 108 2.59 -7.61 -6.57
CA THR A 108 1.64 -8.06 -7.59
C THR A 108 1.66 -7.10 -8.75
N LYS A 109 1.70 -7.63 -9.98
CA LYS A 109 1.66 -6.82 -11.21
C LYS A 109 0.42 -7.17 -12.01
N ILE A 110 -0.42 -6.17 -12.26
CA ILE A 110 -1.62 -6.27 -13.08
C ILE A 110 -1.31 -5.58 -14.39
N LYS A 111 -1.56 -6.22 -15.55
CA LYS A 111 -1.30 -5.56 -16.83
C LYS A 111 -2.32 -4.47 -17.06
N LEU A 112 -1.88 -3.26 -17.44
CA LEU A 112 -2.77 -2.11 -17.63
C LEU A 112 -3.80 -2.36 -18.75
N ASN A 113 -3.38 -3.00 -19.85
CA ASN A 113 -4.29 -3.42 -20.92
C ASN A 113 -5.31 -4.52 -20.54
N GLN A 114 -5.20 -5.12 -19.36
CA GLN A 114 -6.15 -6.10 -18.80
C GLN A 114 -6.83 -5.58 -17.53
N PHE A 115 -6.48 -4.38 -17.09
CA PHE A 115 -7.05 -3.75 -15.92
C PHE A 115 -8.45 -3.22 -16.24
N VAL A 116 -9.38 -3.37 -15.30
CA VAL A 116 -10.75 -2.86 -15.43
C VAL A 116 -10.78 -1.45 -14.82
N TYR A 117 -10.84 -0.44 -15.68
CA TYR A 117 -10.88 0.96 -15.29
C TYR A 117 -12.28 1.40 -14.84
N ASP A 118 -12.34 2.50 -14.08
CA ASP A 118 -13.56 3.14 -13.55
C ASP A 118 -14.37 2.26 -12.58
N GLU A 119 -13.75 1.21 -12.03
CA GLU A 119 -14.32 0.36 -10.98
C GLU A 119 -13.52 0.48 -9.67
N ASP A 120 -14.20 0.24 -8.55
CA ASP A 120 -13.57 0.16 -7.23
C ASP A 120 -12.88 -1.19 -7.06
N HIS A 121 -11.59 -1.15 -6.74
CA HIS A 121 -10.78 -2.32 -6.45
C HIS A 121 -10.34 -2.31 -4.99
N THR A 122 -10.16 -3.50 -4.42
CA THR A 122 -9.58 -3.66 -3.08
C THR A 122 -8.46 -4.68 -3.12
N PHE A 123 -7.30 -4.29 -2.62
CA PHE A 123 -6.16 -5.16 -2.40
C PHE A 123 -5.86 -5.24 -0.91
N SER A 124 -5.92 -6.45 -0.36
CA SER A 124 -5.94 -6.68 1.09
C SER A 124 -4.81 -7.60 1.53
N LEU A 125 -4.11 -7.19 2.59
CA LEU A 125 -3.21 -8.03 3.35
C LEU A 125 -3.97 -8.66 4.53
N PHE A 126 -4.53 -9.85 4.30
CA PHE A 126 -5.26 -10.66 5.30
C PHE A 126 -6.42 -9.94 6.00
N GLY A 127 -7.03 -8.95 5.34
CA GLY A 127 -8.07 -8.10 5.92
C GLY A 127 -7.54 -7.04 6.89
N ILE A 128 -6.28 -7.13 7.34
CA ILE A 128 -5.68 -6.19 8.27
C ILE A 128 -5.42 -4.87 7.58
N VAL A 129 -4.65 -4.86 6.50
CA VAL A 129 -4.32 -3.64 5.76
C VAL A 129 -4.97 -3.71 4.40
N ASN A 130 -5.87 -2.77 4.13
CA ASN A 130 -6.63 -2.72 2.88
C ASN A 130 -6.28 -1.46 2.13
N ILE A 131 -5.97 -1.63 0.84
CA ILE A 131 -5.90 -0.53 -0.11
C ILE A 131 -7.13 -0.60 -1.00
N MET A 132 -7.94 0.45 -0.97
CA MET A 132 -9.08 0.64 -1.86
C MET A 132 -8.69 1.68 -2.90
N TYR A 133 -8.83 1.35 -4.17
CA TYR A 133 -8.40 2.24 -5.23
C TYR A 133 -9.31 2.16 -6.44
N LYS A 134 -9.48 3.30 -7.10
CA LYS A 134 -10.19 3.42 -8.37
C LYS A 134 -9.32 4.21 -9.33
N ILE A 135 -9.20 3.70 -10.56
CA ILE A 135 -8.35 4.30 -11.59
C ILE A 135 -9.20 4.50 -12.84
N VAL A 136 -9.25 5.73 -13.33
CA VAL A 136 -9.87 6.09 -14.61
C VAL A 136 -8.76 6.38 -15.63
N ASP A 137 -8.86 5.74 -16.79
CA ASP A 137 -7.96 6.00 -17.91
C ASP A 137 -8.42 7.25 -18.68
N LEU A 138 -7.61 8.31 -18.67
CA LEU A 138 -7.81 9.51 -19.49
C LEU A 138 -6.81 9.48 -20.66
N GLU A 139 -6.85 10.44 -21.58
CA GLU A 139 -5.95 10.45 -22.74
C GLU A 139 -4.47 10.43 -22.33
N ASP A 140 -4.03 11.47 -21.60
CA ASP A 140 -2.61 11.66 -21.19
C ASP A 140 -2.34 11.34 -19.71
N GLN A 141 -3.36 11.01 -18.94
CA GLN A 141 -3.27 10.88 -17.49
C GLN A 141 -4.11 9.71 -16.98
N TYR A 142 -3.85 9.29 -15.76
CA TYR A 142 -4.79 8.51 -14.96
C TYR A 142 -5.35 9.39 -13.88
N LYS A 143 -6.66 9.27 -13.63
CA LYS A 143 -7.27 9.83 -12.43
C LYS A 143 -7.40 8.72 -11.39
N VAL A 144 -6.83 8.95 -10.20
CA VAL A 144 -6.70 7.94 -9.16
C VAL A 144 -7.35 8.42 -7.86
N ASP A 145 -8.25 7.60 -7.35
CA ASP A 145 -8.72 7.66 -5.96
C ASP A 145 -8.03 6.54 -5.18
N LEU A 146 -7.54 6.86 -3.98
CA LEU A 146 -6.78 5.92 -3.16
C LEU A 146 -7.08 6.12 -1.67
N ASN A 147 -7.58 5.07 -1.04
CA ASN A 147 -7.85 5.02 0.39
C ASN A 147 -7.11 3.84 1.02
N MET A 148 -6.76 3.98 2.29
CA MET A 148 -6.16 2.92 3.08
C MET A 148 -6.92 2.75 4.39
N SER A 149 -7.11 1.49 4.81
CA SER A 149 -7.64 1.18 6.13
C SER A 149 -6.84 0.08 6.82
N VAL A 150 -6.84 0.14 8.16
CA VAL A 150 -6.29 -0.89 9.03
C VAL A 150 -7.40 -1.40 9.95
N CYS A 151 -7.69 -2.70 9.87
CA CYS A 151 -8.83 -3.33 10.52
C CYS A 151 -8.38 -4.60 11.28
N TYR A 152 -8.33 -4.54 12.60
CA TYR A 152 -8.07 -5.74 13.41
C TYR A 152 -9.36 -6.51 13.76
N ALA A 153 -10.52 -5.86 13.70
CA ALA A 153 -11.80 -6.52 13.89
C ALA A 153 -12.30 -7.18 12.60
N ASP A 154 -13.01 -8.31 12.75
CA ASP A 154 -13.70 -8.95 11.61
C ASP A 154 -15.00 -8.20 11.24
N ILE A 155 -15.46 -7.29 12.12
CA ILE A 155 -16.70 -6.52 11.99
C ILE A 155 -16.42 -5.03 12.24
N HIS A 156 -16.94 -4.16 11.37
CA HIS A 156 -16.70 -2.71 11.33
C HIS A 156 -17.06 -1.96 12.63
N PRO A 157 -16.46 -0.76 12.87
CA PRO A 157 -15.56 -0.01 11.98
C PRO A 157 -14.08 -0.44 12.06
N CYS A 158 -13.30 -0.08 11.03
CA CYS A 158 -11.85 -0.26 11.05
C CYS A 158 -11.19 0.69 12.08
N ASP A 159 -10.06 0.27 12.63
CA ASP A 159 -9.34 1.02 13.67
C ASP A 159 -8.74 2.31 13.11
N TYR A 160 -8.25 2.27 11.87
CA TYR A 160 -7.69 3.43 11.18
C TYR A 160 -8.15 3.49 9.73
N GLU A 161 -8.45 4.69 9.26
CA GLU A 161 -8.81 4.97 7.86
C GLU A 161 -8.20 6.30 7.43
N ILE A 162 -7.76 6.37 6.17
CA ILE A 162 -7.26 7.60 5.56
C ILE A 162 -7.52 7.61 4.06
N ILE A 163 -7.86 8.79 3.55
CA ILE A 163 -7.91 9.07 2.12
C ILE A 163 -6.53 9.61 1.73
N LEU A 164 -5.79 8.86 0.90
CA LEU A 164 -4.48 9.27 0.42
C LEU A 164 -4.61 10.16 -0.82
N TRP A 165 -5.50 9.82 -1.74
CA TRP A 165 -5.75 10.59 -2.96
C TRP A 165 -7.23 10.65 -3.31
N THR A 166 -7.65 11.80 -3.82
CA THR A 166 -8.96 12.03 -4.41
C THR A 166 -8.77 12.75 -5.73
N ASP A 167 -9.34 12.22 -6.79
CA ASP A 167 -9.27 12.75 -8.16
C ASP A 167 -7.83 13.11 -8.60
N THR A 168 -6.83 12.37 -8.12
CA THR A 168 -5.42 12.73 -8.32
C THR A 168 -4.93 12.31 -9.69
N LEU A 169 -4.30 13.24 -10.41
CA LEU A 169 -3.88 13.05 -11.80
C LEU A 169 -2.42 12.59 -11.88
N ILE A 170 -2.22 11.35 -12.33
CA ILE A 170 -0.89 10.78 -12.60
C ILE A 170 -0.63 10.84 -14.09
N ASN A 171 0.43 11.52 -14.51
CA ASN A 171 0.80 11.62 -15.93
C ASN A 171 1.22 10.25 -16.48
N LYS A 172 0.78 9.95 -17.70
CA LYS A 172 1.32 8.83 -18.48
C LYS A 172 2.68 9.27 -19.01
N ASN A 173 3.74 9.06 -18.22
CA ASN A 173 5.09 9.43 -18.65
C ASN A 173 5.41 8.82 -20.02
N MET A 174 5.97 9.62 -20.92
CA MET A 174 6.48 9.11 -22.19
C MET A 174 7.64 8.16 -21.87
N CYS A 175 7.54 6.95 -22.39
CA CYS A 175 8.61 5.98 -22.24
C CYS A 175 9.77 6.45 -23.08
N GLU A 176 10.86 6.86 -22.44
CA GLU A 176 12.14 7.01 -23.11
C GLU A 176 12.49 5.63 -23.66
N LEU A 177 12.23 5.44 -24.95
CA LEU A 177 12.84 4.38 -25.70
C LEU A 177 14.32 4.72 -25.69
N ASP A 178 15.09 4.10 -24.79
CA ASP A 178 16.53 4.04 -24.95
C ASP A 178 16.77 3.47 -26.35
N ALA A 179 17.11 4.36 -27.27
CA ALA A 179 17.54 4.04 -28.61
C ALA A 179 18.91 3.37 -28.50
N GLY A 180 18.93 2.14 -27.98
CA GLY A 180 20.00 1.18 -28.17
C GLY A 180 20.01 0.65 -29.60
N PHE A 181 19.87 1.53 -30.58
CA PHE A 181 20.38 1.29 -31.91
C PHE A 181 21.79 1.88 -31.93
N LEU A 182 22.75 1.08 -31.48
CA LEU A 182 24.11 1.26 -31.96
C LEU A 182 24.07 0.96 -33.46
N ASP A 183 23.95 2.01 -34.25
CA ASP A 183 24.19 1.99 -35.67
C ASP A 183 25.62 1.49 -35.94
N SER A 184 25.68 0.42 -36.74
CA SER A 184 26.79 -0.03 -37.62
C SER A 184 28.13 -0.47 -37.03
#